data_AF-A0A2D5GDU8-F1
#
_entry.id   AF-A0A2D5GDU8-F1
#
_cell.length_a   1.000
_cell.length_b   1.000
_cell.length_c   1.000
_cell.angle_alpha   90.00
_cell.angle_beta   90.00
_cell.angle_gamma   90.00
#
_symmetry.space_group_name_H-M   'P 1'
#
loop_
_entity.id
_entity.type
_entity.pdbx_description
1 polymer ?
#
loop_
_entity_poly.entity_id
_entity_poly.type
_entity_poly.pdbx_seq_one_letter_code
_entity_poly.pdbx_strand_id
1 'polypeptide(L)'
;MTEYILLLISTILVNNFVLVQFLGLCPFMGVSNKLESAMGMSLATTFVLTLSSSSSYLVYHFILEPLGIEYLKTIAFIMMIAVVVQFTEMVVRKTSPLLYRVLGIFLPLITTNCAVLGVALLSLNRNSGFVEATIYGFGASIGFSLVLVLFAAMRERIAVADVPAPFQGSSIAMITAGLMSLAFLGFSGLVQL
;
A
#
# COMPACT_ATOMS: atom_id res chain seq x y z
N MET A 1 18.09 -12.12 13.73
CA MET A 1 18.62 -11.69 12.40
C MET A 1 17.92 -12.43 11.27
N THR A 2 17.93 -13.77 11.28
CA THR A 2 17.21 -14.61 10.30
C THR A 2 15.68 -14.46 10.39
N GLU A 3 15.13 -14.27 11.59
CA GLU A 3 13.68 -13.99 11.78
C GLU A 3 13.22 -12.68 11.16
N TYR A 4 14.00 -11.60 11.22
CA TYR A 4 13.61 -10.32 10.59
C TYR A 4 13.61 -10.40 9.06
N ILE A 5 14.55 -11.16 8.48
CA ILE A 5 14.61 -11.39 7.03
C ILE A 5 13.49 -12.34 6.59
N LEU A 6 13.17 -13.37 7.37
CA LEU A 6 12.01 -14.24 7.14
C LEU A 6 10.69 -13.48 7.28
N LEU A 7 10.56 -12.57 8.25
CA LEU A 7 9.38 -11.74 8.43
C LEU A 7 9.25 -10.71 7.30
N LEU A 8 10.36 -10.14 6.84
CA LEU A 8 10.40 -9.23 5.69
C LEU A 8 10.04 -9.97 4.39
N ILE A 9 10.59 -11.17 4.16
CA ILE A 9 10.25 -12.01 3.00
C ILE A 9 8.80 -12.52 3.09
N SER A 10 8.32 -12.92 4.27
CA SER A 10 6.94 -13.38 4.46
C SER A 10 5.94 -12.24 4.27
N THR A 11 6.27 -11.01 4.69
CA THR A 11 5.39 -9.84 4.53
C THR A 11 5.40 -9.32 3.09
N ILE A 12 6.53 -9.44 2.37
CA ILE A 12 6.63 -9.01 0.97
C ILE A 12 5.99 -10.05 0.02
N LEU A 13 6.21 -11.36 0.23
CA LEU A 13 5.76 -12.41 -0.69
C LEU A 13 4.53 -13.20 -0.25
N VAL A 14 4.33 -13.49 1.05
CA VAL A 14 3.35 -14.50 1.51
C VAL A 14 2.09 -13.89 2.14
N ASN A 15 2.22 -12.80 2.89
CA ASN A 15 1.10 -12.02 3.46
C ASN A 15 0.86 -10.72 2.67
N ASN A 16 0.87 -10.81 1.35
CA ASN A 16 0.65 -9.63 0.51
C ASN A 16 -0.83 -9.18 0.58
N PHE A 17 -1.06 -8.11 1.35
CA PHE A 17 -2.34 -7.43 1.58
C PHE A 17 -3.15 -7.13 0.31
N VAL A 18 -2.45 -6.92 -0.81
CA VAL A 18 -3.07 -6.51 -2.08
C VAL A 18 -3.76 -7.69 -2.77
N LEU A 19 -3.23 -8.90 -2.61
CA LEU A 19 -3.64 -10.07 -3.40
C LEU A 19 -4.48 -11.07 -2.59
N VAL A 20 -4.25 -11.17 -1.27
CA VAL A 20 -4.99 -12.08 -0.37
C VAL A 20 -6.12 -11.35 0.35
N GLN A 21 -5.97 -10.05 0.62
CA GLN A 21 -6.92 -9.27 1.42
C GLN A 21 -7.67 -8.20 0.61
N PHE A 22 -7.35 -8.04 -0.68
CA PHE A 22 -7.99 -7.09 -1.61
C PHE A 22 -7.96 -5.62 -1.14
N LEU A 23 -6.93 -5.23 -0.39
CA LEU A 23 -6.77 -3.85 0.08
C LEU A 23 -5.99 -3.01 -0.93
N GLY A 24 -6.43 -1.77 -1.18
CA GLY A 24 -5.71 -0.79 -2.01
C GLY A 24 -6.11 -0.76 -3.49
N LEU A 25 -7.29 -1.28 -3.85
CA LEU A 25 -7.81 -1.29 -5.23
C LEU A 25 -8.06 0.11 -5.82
N CYS A 26 -8.34 1.11 -4.99
CA CYS A 26 -8.67 2.48 -5.44
C CYS A 26 -7.52 3.16 -6.22
N PRO A 27 -6.29 3.31 -5.67
CA PRO A 27 -5.16 3.83 -6.45
C PRO A 27 -4.68 2.85 -7.52
N PHE A 28 -4.86 1.55 -7.27
CA PHE A 28 -4.47 0.50 -8.19
C PHE A 28 -5.23 0.60 -9.52
N MET A 29 -6.54 0.87 -9.53
CA MET A 29 -7.32 1.06 -10.76
C MET A 29 -7.15 2.47 -11.36
N GLY A 30 -6.95 3.49 -10.51
CA GLY A 30 -6.87 4.89 -10.93
C GLY A 30 -5.55 5.29 -11.59
N VAL A 31 -4.42 4.72 -11.18
CA VAL A 31 -3.08 5.19 -11.56
C VAL A 31 -2.31 4.20 -12.46
N SER A 32 -2.87 3.02 -12.71
CA SER A 32 -2.22 1.93 -13.48
C SER A 32 -2.23 2.08 -15.00
N ASN A 33 -2.68 3.22 -15.54
CA ASN A 33 -2.72 3.44 -16.99
C ASN A 33 -1.34 3.68 -17.61
N LYS A 34 -0.37 4.16 -16.83
CA LYS A 34 0.99 4.44 -17.28
C LYS A 34 2.00 4.00 -16.23
N LEU A 35 3.08 3.35 -16.67
CA LEU A 35 4.17 2.93 -15.79
C LEU A 35 4.79 4.08 -14.99
N GLU A 36 5.05 5.23 -15.62
CA GLU A 36 5.67 6.39 -14.94
C GLU A 36 4.82 6.91 -13.77
N SER A 37 3.50 6.98 -13.98
CA SER A 37 2.55 7.42 -12.95
C SER A 37 2.44 6.42 -11.81
N ALA A 38 2.42 5.14 -12.17
CA ALA A 38 2.37 4.02 -11.22
C ALA A 38 3.62 3.99 -10.33
N MET A 39 4.81 4.18 -10.90
CA MET A 39 6.06 4.28 -10.14
C MET A 39 6.04 5.46 -9.16
N GLY A 40 5.64 6.65 -9.63
CA GLY A 40 5.53 7.84 -8.77
C GLY A 40 4.58 7.65 -7.60
N MET A 41 3.42 7.03 -7.85
CA MET A 41 2.46 6.69 -6.80
C MET A 41 3.02 5.69 -5.81
N SER A 42 3.67 4.64 -6.29
CA SER A 42 4.22 3.59 -5.44
C SER A 42 5.31 4.10 -4.49
N LEU A 43 6.16 5.02 -4.95
CA LEU A 43 7.18 5.66 -4.12
C LEU A 43 6.54 6.56 -3.05
N ALA A 44 5.54 7.37 -3.43
CA ALA A 44 4.81 8.21 -2.48
C ALA A 44 4.10 7.36 -1.41
N THR A 45 3.41 6.29 -1.81
CA THR A 45 2.75 5.40 -0.85
C THR A 45 3.75 4.65 0.03
N THR A 46 4.93 4.30 -0.48
CA THR A 46 6.00 3.68 0.31
C THR A 46 6.46 4.58 1.44
N PHE A 47 6.69 5.86 1.13
CA PHE A 47 7.04 6.86 2.13
C PHE A 47 5.92 7.07 3.17
N VAL A 48 4.67 7.16 2.72
CA VAL A 48 3.53 7.33 3.64
C VAL A 48 3.32 6.11 4.53
N LEU A 49 3.31 4.88 3.98
CA LEU A 49 3.05 3.66 4.73
C LEU A 49 4.11 3.39 5.82
N THR A 50 5.37 3.67 5.51
CA THR A 50 6.48 3.49 6.45
C THR A 50 6.40 4.46 7.61
N LEU A 51 6.19 5.74 7.33
CA LEU A 51 5.98 6.76 8.35
C LEU A 51 4.69 6.56 9.13
N SER A 52 3.59 6.19 8.47
CA SER A 52 2.31 5.96 9.15
C SER A 52 2.38 4.74 10.06
N SER A 53 3.03 3.64 9.66
CA SER A 53 3.19 2.47 10.51
C SER A 53 4.03 2.78 11.76
N SER A 54 5.17 3.47 11.58
CA SER A 54 6.05 3.87 12.68
C SER A 54 5.34 4.83 13.66
N SER A 55 4.62 5.81 13.13
CA SER A 55 3.94 6.82 13.93
C SER A 55 2.65 6.31 14.59
N SER A 56 1.90 5.42 13.94
CA SER A 56 0.74 4.76 14.56
C SER A 56 1.13 3.89 15.75
N TYR A 57 2.29 3.22 15.69
CA TYR A 57 2.82 2.48 16.84
C TYR A 57 3.12 3.39 18.04
N LEU A 58 3.79 4.52 17.79
CA LEU A 58 4.08 5.53 18.81
C LEU A 58 2.79 6.05 19.45
N VAL A 59 1.79 6.40 18.65
CA VAL A 59 0.50 6.91 19.15
C VAL A 59 -0.24 5.86 19.96
N TYR A 60 -0.20 4.58 19.55
CA TYR A 60 -0.87 3.53 20.29
C TYR A 60 -0.29 3.33 21.70
N HIS A 61 1.04 3.13 21.80
CA HIS A 61 1.69 2.85 23.09
C HIS A 61 1.86 4.09 23.97
N PHE A 62 2.14 5.27 23.41
CA PHE A 62 2.37 6.47 24.24
C PHE A 62 1.09 7.24 24.59
N ILE A 63 0.01 7.08 23.84
CA ILE A 63 -1.22 7.86 24.04
C ILE A 63 -2.39 6.95 24.37
N LEU A 64 -2.65 5.92 23.57
CA LEU A 64 -3.88 5.14 23.71
C LEU A 64 -3.86 4.17 24.89
N GLU A 65 -2.75 3.46 25.08
CA GLU A 65 -2.54 2.52 26.19
C GLU A 65 -2.57 3.19 27.57
N PRO A 66 -1.85 4.31 27.83
CA PRO A 66 -1.88 4.96 29.14
C PRO A 66 -3.20 5.66 29.46
N LEU A 67 -3.96 6.08 28.45
CA LEU A 67 -5.27 6.71 28.67
C LEU A 67 -6.42 5.68 28.72
N GLY A 68 -6.18 4.40 28.36
CA GLY A 68 -7.20 3.35 28.35
C GLY A 68 -8.29 3.54 27.27
N ILE A 69 -8.00 4.28 26.20
CA ILE A 69 -8.98 4.68 25.17
C ILE A 69 -8.76 3.91 23.86
N GLU A 70 -8.60 2.59 23.96
CA GLU A 70 -8.31 1.73 22.79
C GLU A 70 -9.42 1.74 21.74
N TYR A 71 -10.67 2.05 22.12
CA TYR A 71 -11.80 2.15 21.20
C TYR A 71 -11.61 3.25 20.13
N LEU A 72 -10.85 4.31 20.42
CA LEU A 72 -10.61 5.42 19.49
C LEU A 72 -9.47 5.16 18.49
N LYS A 73 -8.87 3.96 18.48
CA LYS A 73 -7.70 3.63 17.65
C LYS A 73 -7.87 3.97 16.17
N THR A 74 -9.02 3.64 15.58
CA THR A 74 -9.26 3.85 14.15
C THR A 74 -9.28 5.33 13.81
N ILE A 75 -9.92 6.16 14.65
CA ILE A 75 -9.99 7.61 14.45
C ILE A 75 -8.60 8.23 14.61
N ALA A 76 -7.85 7.81 15.63
CA ALA A 76 -6.48 8.27 15.86
C ALA A 76 -5.56 7.94 14.67
N PHE A 77 -5.66 6.73 14.09
CA PHE A 77 -4.86 6.37 12.92
C PHE A 77 -5.24 7.15 11.66
N ILE A 78 -6.53 7.37 11.41
CA ILE A 78 -6.95 8.19 10.27
C ILE A 78 -6.40 9.61 10.40
N MET A 79 -6.45 10.20 11.61
CA MET A 79 -5.87 11.52 11.86
C MET A 79 -4.36 11.55 11.63
N MET A 80 -3.63 10.55 12.14
CA MET A 80 -2.18 10.43 11.93
C MET A 80 -1.81 10.27 10.45
N ILE A 81 -2.53 9.40 9.73
CA ILE A 81 -2.33 9.21 8.30
C ILE A 81 -2.59 10.52 7.55
N ALA A 82 -3.63 11.27 7.90
CA ALA A 82 -3.92 12.56 7.27
C ALA A 82 -2.77 13.56 7.45
N VAL A 83 -2.18 13.64 8.66
CA VAL A 83 -1.02 14.51 8.92
C VAL A 83 0.20 14.07 8.11
N VAL A 84 0.49 12.77 8.06
CA VAL A 84 1.63 12.24 7.29
C VAL A 84 1.45 12.45 5.78
N VAL A 85 0.24 12.26 5.25
CA VAL A 85 -0.05 12.51 3.84
C VAL A 85 0.04 14.00 3.52
N GLN A 86 -0.45 14.88 4.39
CA GLN A 86 -0.34 16.32 4.19
C GLN A 86 1.12 16.79 4.19
N PHE A 87 1.94 16.22 5.09
CA PHE A 87 3.38 16.41 5.08
C PHE A 87 4.00 15.94 3.76
N THR A 88 3.61 14.75 3.28
CA THR A 88 4.10 14.19 2.02
C THR A 88 3.69 15.06 0.82
N GLU A 89 2.48 15.64 0.81
CA GLU A 89 2.04 16.56 -0.23
C GLU A 89 2.95 17.78 -0.34
N MET A 90 3.29 18.38 0.80
CA MET A 90 4.22 19.52 0.84
C MET A 90 5.62 19.14 0.34
N VAL A 91 6.11 17.94 0.71
CA VAL A 91 7.42 17.43 0.26
C VAL A 91 7.44 17.17 -1.25
N VAL A 92 6.41 16.52 -1.80
CA VAL A 92 6.31 16.21 -3.24
C VAL A 92 6.19 17.49 -4.06
N ARG A 93 5.40 18.46 -3.61
CA ARG A 93 5.24 19.76 -4.27
C ARG A 93 6.56 20.53 -4.37
N LYS A 94 7.43 20.41 -3.36
CA LYS A 94 8.74 21.07 -3.32
C LYS A 94 9.81 20.33 -4.12
N THR A 95 9.79 19.00 -4.12
CA THR A 95 10.86 18.18 -4.72
C THR A 95 10.66 17.98 -6.22
N SER A 96 9.41 17.77 -6.67
CA SER A 96 9.11 17.43 -8.06
C SER A 96 7.76 18.00 -8.51
N PRO A 97 7.72 19.21 -9.09
CA PRO A 97 6.47 19.83 -9.56
C PRO A 97 5.81 19.07 -10.72
N LEU A 98 6.60 18.34 -11.52
CA LEU A 98 6.08 17.45 -12.58
C LEU A 98 5.25 16.31 -12.01
N LEU A 99 5.75 15.65 -10.95
CA LEU A 99 5.06 14.55 -10.29
C LEU A 99 3.79 15.07 -9.58
N TYR A 100 3.86 16.23 -8.94
CA TYR A 100 2.69 16.86 -8.32
C TYR A 100 1.60 17.19 -9.36
N ARG A 101 1.96 17.59 -10.57
CA ARG A 101 0.98 17.89 -11.65
C ARG A 101 0.22 16.65 -12.11
N VAL A 102 0.87 15.49 -12.13
CA VAL A 102 0.27 14.21 -12.54
C VAL A 102 -0.47 13.56 -11.38
N LEU A 103 0.07 13.68 -10.17
CA LEU A 103 -0.35 12.89 -9.02
C LEU A 103 -1.18 13.68 -7.99
N GLY A 104 -1.30 15.00 -8.12
CA GLY A 104 -1.90 15.88 -7.11
C GLY A 104 -3.31 15.48 -6.66
N ILE A 105 -4.13 14.95 -7.57
CA ILE A 105 -5.48 14.46 -7.25
C ILE A 105 -5.44 13.12 -6.48
N PHE A 106 -4.39 12.33 -6.69
CA PHE A 106 -4.23 11.01 -6.06
C PHE A 106 -3.60 11.06 -4.68
N LEU A 107 -2.90 12.15 -4.30
CA LEU A 107 -2.32 12.29 -2.96
C LEU A 107 -3.38 12.23 -1.85
N PRO A 108 -4.51 12.97 -1.93
CA PRO A 108 -5.62 12.82 -0.97
C PRO A 108 -6.21 11.41 -0.95
N LEU A 109 -6.22 10.68 -2.07
CA LEU A 109 -6.67 9.28 -2.13
C LEU A 109 -5.78 8.32 -1.31
N ILE A 110 -4.55 8.72 -0.95
CA ILE A 110 -3.70 7.93 -0.05
C ILE A 110 -4.29 7.90 1.37
N THR A 111 -4.91 8.99 1.83
CA THR A 111 -5.50 9.07 3.18
C THR A 111 -6.64 8.08 3.39
N THR A 112 -7.42 7.84 2.35
CA THR A 112 -8.58 6.94 2.36
C THR A 112 -8.22 5.54 1.86
N ASN A 113 -6.93 5.26 1.63
CA ASN A 113 -6.51 3.96 1.12
C ASN A 113 -6.61 2.88 2.22
N CYS A 114 -7.42 1.86 1.93
CA CYS A 114 -7.65 0.73 2.83
C CYS A 114 -6.35 -0.01 3.20
N ALA A 115 -5.37 -0.07 2.29
CA ALA A 115 -4.07 -0.70 2.57
C ALA A 115 -3.29 0.04 3.67
N VAL A 116 -3.32 1.38 3.66
CA VAL A 116 -2.59 2.20 4.65
C VAL A 116 -3.18 2.01 6.04
N LEU A 117 -4.51 2.08 6.15
CA LEU A 117 -5.21 1.85 7.42
C LEU A 117 -5.07 0.39 7.90
N GLY A 118 -5.18 -0.57 6.99
CA GLY A 118 -5.07 -2.00 7.29
C GLY A 118 -3.69 -2.37 7.84
N VAL A 119 -2.62 -1.88 7.23
CA VAL A 119 -1.24 -2.12 7.71
C VAL A 119 -1.04 -1.55 9.12
N ALA A 120 -1.53 -0.33 9.39
CA ALA A 120 -1.44 0.26 10.72
C ALA A 120 -2.19 -0.57 11.79
N LEU A 121 -3.40 -1.07 11.47
CA LEU A 121 -4.18 -1.91 12.38
C LEU A 121 -3.57 -3.30 12.58
N LEU A 122 -3.08 -3.96 11.53
CA LEU A 122 -2.47 -5.29 11.64
C LEU A 122 -1.13 -5.25 12.38
N SER A 123 -0.34 -4.20 12.19
CA SER A 123 0.94 -4.02 12.90
C SER A 123 0.74 -3.98 14.43
N LEU A 124 -0.41 -3.52 14.90
CA LEU A 124 -0.75 -3.45 16.32
C LEU A 124 -1.30 -4.77 16.87
N ASN A 125 -2.19 -5.42 16.12
CA ASN A 125 -2.72 -6.74 16.52
C ASN A 125 -1.61 -7.81 16.63
N ARG A 126 -0.50 -7.64 15.89
CA ARG A 126 0.67 -8.54 15.94
C ARG A 126 1.61 -8.27 17.12
N ASN A 127 1.30 -7.30 18.00
CA ASN A 127 2.07 -6.94 19.20
C ASN A 127 3.57 -6.74 18.91
N SER A 128 3.86 -6.17 17.74
CA SER A 128 5.19 -6.05 17.17
C SER A 128 5.89 -4.84 17.76
N GLY A 129 7.11 -4.98 18.29
CA GLY A 129 7.86 -3.85 18.84
C GLY A 129 8.06 -2.71 17.82
N PHE A 130 8.46 -1.51 18.25
CA PHE A 130 8.63 -0.33 17.36
C PHE A 130 9.40 -0.63 16.05
N VAL A 131 10.47 -1.42 16.18
CA VAL A 131 11.33 -1.83 15.06
C VAL A 131 10.61 -2.78 14.12
N GLU A 132 9.86 -3.75 14.65
CA GLU A 132 9.06 -4.68 13.85
C GLU A 132 7.91 -3.99 13.14
N ALA A 133 7.22 -3.04 13.79
CA ALA A 133 6.14 -2.27 13.19
C ALA A 133 6.62 -1.43 11.98
N THR A 134 7.83 -0.89 12.08
CA THR A 134 8.45 -0.12 10.99
C THR A 134 8.88 -1.05 9.84
N ILE A 135 9.50 -2.18 10.16
CA ILE A 135 9.90 -3.20 9.17
C ILE A 135 8.66 -3.79 8.47
N TYR A 136 7.57 -4.02 9.21
CA TYR A 136 6.31 -4.52 8.67
C TYR A 136 5.67 -3.54 7.70
N GLY A 137 5.59 -2.26 8.09
CA GLY A 137 5.10 -1.19 7.20
C GLY A 137 5.93 -1.03 5.94
N PHE A 138 7.27 -1.11 6.07
CA PHE A 138 8.18 -1.09 4.93
C PHE A 138 7.97 -2.30 4.00
N GLY A 139 7.92 -3.52 4.55
CA GLY A 139 7.67 -4.74 3.78
C GLY A 139 6.33 -4.71 3.04
N ALA A 140 5.26 -4.30 3.72
CA ALA A 140 3.94 -4.17 3.11
C ALA A 140 3.93 -3.15 1.96
N SER A 141 4.66 -2.04 2.13
CA SER A 141 4.73 -1.00 1.12
C SER A 141 5.54 -1.40 -0.14
N ILE A 142 6.61 -2.17 0.02
CA ILE A 142 7.34 -2.77 -1.09
C ILE A 142 6.45 -3.76 -1.84
N GLY A 143 5.71 -4.60 -1.12
CA GLY A 143 4.75 -5.53 -1.72
C GLY A 143 3.70 -4.80 -2.56
N PHE A 144 3.14 -3.70 -2.04
CA PHE A 144 2.21 -2.85 -2.78
C PHE A 144 2.85 -2.21 -4.02
N SER A 145 4.08 -1.68 -3.89
CA SER A 145 4.81 -1.07 -5.01
C SER A 145 5.07 -2.07 -6.13
N LEU A 146 5.55 -3.27 -5.79
CA LEU A 146 5.83 -4.33 -6.75
C LEU A 146 4.57 -4.73 -7.53
N VAL A 147 3.46 -4.96 -6.83
CA VAL A 147 2.19 -5.37 -7.46
C VAL A 147 1.63 -4.26 -8.35
N LEU A 148 1.71 -3.01 -7.92
CA LEU A 148 1.20 -1.87 -8.67
C LEU A 148 2.02 -1.62 -9.95
N VAL A 149 3.35 -1.76 -9.89
CA VAL A 149 4.23 -1.63 -11.07
C VAL A 149 4.01 -2.78 -12.06
N LEU A 150 3.92 -4.03 -11.58
CA LEU A 150 3.64 -5.19 -12.45
C LEU A 150 2.28 -5.04 -13.14
N PHE A 151 1.26 -4.60 -12.42
CA PHE A 151 -0.06 -4.40 -13.00
C PHE A 151 -0.09 -3.27 -14.03
N ALA A 152 0.59 -2.16 -13.76
CA ALA A 152 0.75 -1.08 -14.75
C ALA A 152 1.47 -1.57 -16.02
N ALA A 153 2.51 -2.39 -15.88
CA ALA A 153 3.21 -3.00 -17.01
C ALA A 153 2.28 -3.89 -17.85
N MET A 154 1.43 -4.67 -17.20
CA MET A 154 0.44 -5.51 -17.88
C MET A 154 -0.62 -4.65 -18.57
N ARG A 155 -1.18 -3.63 -17.92
CA ARG A 155 -2.17 -2.73 -18.53
C ARG A 155 -1.63 -2.01 -19.75
N GLU A 156 -0.38 -1.56 -19.70
CA GLU A 156 0.26 -0.88 -20.84
C GLU A 156 0.42 -1.84 -22.04
N ARG A 157 0.74 -3.11 -21.80
CA ARG A 157 0.74 -4.15 -22.86
C ARG A 157 -0.66 -4.47 -23.40
N ILE A 158 -1.65 -4.59 -22.51
CA ILE A 158 -3.04 -4.89 -22.89
C ILE A 158 -3.66 -3.75 -23.71
N ALA A 159 -3.25 -2.50 -23.45
CA ALA A 159 -3.71 -1.35 -24.22
C ALA A 159 -3.29 -1.39 -25.70
N VAL A 160 -2.21 -2.12 -26.02
CA VAL A 160 -1.72 -2.31 -27.40
C VAL A 160 -2.25 -3.63 -28.01
N ALA A 161 -2.86 -4.51 -27.21
CA ALA A 161 -3.42 -5.77 -27.66
C ALA A 161 -4.83 -5.61 -28.25
N ASP A 162 -5.22 -6.53 -29.12
CA ASP A 162 -6.58 -6.56 -29.69
C ASP A 162 -7.59 -7.06 -28.65
N VAL A 163 -8.12 -6.12 -27.85
CA VAL A 163 -9.18 -6.37 -26.87
C VAL A 163 -10.55 -6.07 -27.51
N PRO A 164 -11.54 -6.98 -27.42
CA PRO A 164 -12.89 -6.71 -27.91
C PRO A 164 -13.46 -5.42 -27.33
N ALA A 165 -14.06 -4.57 -28.16
CA ALA A 165 -14.63 -3.28 -27.76
C ALA A 165 -15.45 -3.28 -26.45
N PRO A 166 -16.32 -4.27 -26.15
CA PRO A 166 -17.08 -4.27 -24.88
C PRO A 166 -16.22 -4.51 -23.62
N PHE A 167 -15.01 -5.06 -23.76
CA PHE A 167 -14.11 -5.33 -22.63
C PHE A 167 -13.05 -4.25 -22.42
N GLN A 168 -13.01 -3.20 -23.24
CA GLN A 168 -12.00 -2.16 -23.12
C GLN A 168 -12.17 -1.33 -21.84
N GLY A 169 -11.04 -0.91 -21.25
CA GLY A 169 -11.02 -0.01 -20.09
C GLY A 169 -10.93 -0.72 -18.73
N SER A 170 -11.93 -0.52 -17.87
CA SER A 170 -11.94 -1.03 -16.50
C SER A 170 -12.31 -2.51 -16.39
N SER A 171 -13.08 -3.03 -17.34
CA SER A 171 -13.52 -4.43 -17.38
C SER A 171 -12.35 -5.40 -17.60
N ILE A 172 -11.52 -5.18 -18.63
CA ILE A 172 -10.29 -5.98 -18.83
C ILE A 172 -9.31 -5.82 -17.66
N ALA A 173 -9.26 -4.64 -17.04
CA ALA A 173 -8.39 -4.39 -15.89
C ALA A 173 -8.81 -5.21 -14.66
N MET A 174 -10.11 -5.37 -14.41
CA MET A 174 -10.60 -6.25 -13.35
C MET A 174 -10.33 -7.74 -13.64
N ILE A 175 -10.51 -8.18 -14.89
CA ILE A 175 -10.20 -9.56 -15.29
C ILE A 175 -8.70 -9.85 -15.08
N THR A 176 -7.84 -8.93 -15.52
CA THR A 176 -6.38 -9.09 -15.40
C THR A 176 -5.90 -8.99 -13.95
N ALA A 177 -6.55 -8.14 -13.13
CA ALA A 177 -6.32 -8.13 -11.68
C ALA A 177 -6.71 -9.47 -11.03
N GLY A 178 -7.82 -10.08 -11.45
CA GLY A 178 -8.24 -11.41 -10.99
C GLY A 178 -7.24 -12.52 -11.39
N LEU A 179 -6.79 -12.53 -12.65
CA LEU A 179 -5.77 -13.47 -13.11
C LEU A 179 -4.44 -13.28 -12.36
N MET A 180 -4.05 -12.03 -12.08
CA MET A 180 -2.87 -11.73 -11.27
C MET A 180 -3.05 -12.25 -9.84
N SER A 181 -4.21 -12.06 -9.21
CA SER A 181 -4.51 -12.61 -7.87
C SER A 181 -4.37 -14.13 -7.83
N LEU A 182 -4.89 -14.86 -8.83
CA LEU A 182 -4.71 -16.31 -8.94
C LEU A 182 -3.24 -16.71 -9.08
N ALA A 183 -2.45 -16.00 -9.89
CA ALA A 183 -1.01 -16.29 -10.02
C ALA A 183 -0.26 -16.10 -8.70
N PHE A 184 -0.60 -15.06 -7.94
CA PHE A 184 0.05 -14.78 -6.66
C PHE A 184 -0.43 -15.68 -5.51
N LEU A 185 -1.66 -16.21 -5.56
CA LEU A 185 -2.12 -17.24 -4.64
C LEU A 185 -1.22 -18.49 -4.68
N GLY A 186 -0.56 -18.77 -5.81
CA GLY A 186 0.45 -19.83 -5.91
C GLY A 186 1.65 -19.64 -4.96
N PHE A 187 1.96 -18.41 -4.54
CA PHE A 187 3.04 -18.13 -3.58
C PHE A 187 2.61 -18.27 -2.10
N SER A 188 1.32 -18.45 -1.82
CA SER A 188 0.80 -18.58 -0.44
C SER A 188 1.35 -19.80 0.32
N GLY A 189 1.84 -20.82 -0.38
CA GLY A 189 2.44 -22.02 0.20
C GLY A 189 3.96 -21.95 0.43
N LEU A 190 4.62 -20.83 0.10
CA LEU A 190 6.09 -20.75 0.05
C LEU A 190 6.73 -20.53 1.42
N VAL A 191 5.97 -20.03 2.41
CA VAL A 191 6.43 -19.84 3.80
C VAL A 191 5.34 -20.34 4.75
N GLN A 192 5.53 -21.55 5.28
CA GLN A 192 4.85 -22.00 6.49
C GLN A 192 5.62 -21.42 7.67
N LEU A 193 5.02 -20.45 8.36
CA LEU A 193 5.38 -20.09 9.73
C LEU A 193 4.89 -21.20 10.67
#